data_AF-A0A7S3WC11-F1
#
_entry.id   AF-A0A7S3WC11-F1
#
_cell.length_a   1.000
_cell.length_b   1.000
_cell.length_c   1.000
_cell.angle_alpha   90.00
_cell.angle_beta   90.00
_cell.angle_gamma   90.00
#
_symmetry.space_group_name_H-M   'P 1'
#
loop_
_entity.id
_entity.type
_entity.pdbx_description
1 polymer ?
#
loop_
_entity_poly.entity_id
_entity_poly.type
_entity_poly.pdbx_seq_one_letter_code
_entity_poly.pdbx_strand_id
1 'polypeptide(L)'
;RAEDLCFKEAGVLQNLKSIFLPWYHAYRMLVGSIRMMEKQEGTPFSPDVAIALASRNLMDRWILAAANGLVKFMRTEMEAYRLYTVVPRLVELIDDLTNWYIRMNKERFAGDAGGDERHASLNTLFEVMMMLCRMMAPLTPFFAEHMYQNLKLVVPGALESVHFLMIPEVNAAAVDEVMEADVRMMLGVIQKGRTLRERHNLSTRTPLPEVMLIHADETALRAVRTLEEYVKSELNVRRVATMSVSEAGKAATLKCLPNHRRLGDRFGKEYKGIQAKIRALSHEQLAAFMNSGKLTIDNEAFDKEDILVQLAYTGDTSKHDADTMEQGLVVLDIVPDAAMLDEAMAREVCARVQKMRKEADMRKEDLLEVSYQCAADSMLARVIREQSAYITSRLGRTLIPSADRPSRAVCLLRTEADTRVVTHQAGKLVQATEPLVLELLAGCPFVDHAALAKAVPDEDLRDGVISYLHCLSLDRLRDDVKAGNKTLKVLLNDASVDLSVGAHVFLTYADLLASRKQ
;
A
#
# COMPACT_ATOMS: atom_id res chain seq x y z
N ARG A 1 -38.73 -10.66 -6.86
CA ARG A 1 -39.48 -10.74 -5.59
C ARG A 1 -38.84 -9.71 -4.68
N ALA A 2 -39.61 -8.77 -4.11
CA ALA A 2 -39.07 -7.89 -3.08
C ALA A 2 -38.89 -8.74 -1.80
N GLU A 3 -37.67 -8.80 -1.29
CA GLU A 3 -37.37 -9.40 0.00
C GLU A 3 -37.57 -8.36 1.11
N ASP A 4 -37.85 -8.81 2.33
CA ASP A 4 -38.01 -7.91 3.47
C ASP A 4 -36.67 -7.22 3.80
N LEU A 5 -36.65 -5.88 3.75
CA LEU A 5 -35.48 -5.09 4.12
C LEU A 5 -35.57 -4.71 5.61
N CYS A 6 -34.77 -5.36 6.47
CA CYS A 6 -34.64 -4.93 7.86
C CYS A 6 -33.80 -3.66 7.98
N PHE A 7 -34.46 -2.50 8.11
CA PHE A 7 -33.78 -1.24 8.39
C PHE A 7 -33.09 -1.29 9.76
N LYS A 8 -31.80 -0.96 9.79
CA LYS A 8 -31.00 -0.76 11.01
C LYS A 8 -30.12 0.46 10.83
N GLU A 9 -30.21 1.42 11.74
CA GLU A 9 -29.42 2.65 11.71
C GLU A 9 -27.91 2.36 11.66
N ALA A 10 -27.44 1.37 12.44
CA ALA A 10 -26.06 0.91 12.41
C ALA A 10 -25.62 0.42 11.02
N GLY A 11 -26.52 -0.20 10.25
CA GLY A 11 -26.24 -0.62 8.86
C GLY A 11 -26.11 0.56 7.91
N VAL A 12 -26.90 1.61 8.09
CA VAL A 12 -26.79 2.86 7.31
C VAL A 12 -25.46 3.55 7.58
N LEU A 13 -25.08 3.68 8.85
CA LEU A 13 -23.78 4.25 9.24
C LEU A 13 -22.60 3.43 8.71
N GLN A 14 -22.75 2.10 8.65
CA GLN A 14 -21.74 1.23 8.05
C GLN A 14 -21.57 1.54 6.56
N ASN A 15 -22.65 1.66 5.80
CA ASN A 15 -22.59 2.01 4.37
C ASN A 15 -21.92 3.37 4.13
N LEU A 16 -22.20 4.36 4.98
CA LEU A 16 -21.53 5.66 4.93
C LEU A 16 -20.01 5.52 5.11
N LYS A 17 -19.58 4.72 6.08
CA LYS A 17 -18.16 4.49 6.38
C LYS A 17 -17.44 3.64 5.34
N SER A 18 -18.10 2.62 4.78
CA SER A 18 -17.46 1.66 3.88
C SER A 18 -17.53 2.03 2.40
N ILE A 19 -18.47 2.90 2.00
CA ILE A 19 -18.69 3.25 0.58
C ILE A 19 -18.50 4.75 0.35
N PHE A 20 -19.32 5.59 1.00
CA PHE A 20 -19.36 7.02 0.70
C PHE A 20 -18.10 7.76 1.13
N LEU A 21 -17.58 7.49 2.33
CA LEU A 21 -16.34 8.12 2.79
C LEU A 21 -15.13 7.73 1.91
N PRO A 22 -14.87 6.45 1.59
CA PRO A 22 -13.80 6.07 0.67
C PRO A 22 -13.93 6.75 -0.70
N TRP A 23 -15.14 6.77 -1.28
CA TRP A 23 -15.38 7.43 -2.57
C TRP A 23 -15.11 8.94 -2.50
N TYR A 24 -15.58 9.61 -1.44
CA TYR A 24 -15.30 11.04 -1.23
C TYR A 24 -13.81 11.32 -1.02
N HIS A 25 -13.10 10.46 -0.28
CA HIS A 25 -11.67 10.59 -0.05
C HIS A 25 -10.88 10.41 -1.35
N ALA A 26 -11.29 9.48 -2.21
CA ALA A 26 -10.72 9.32 -3.55
C ALA A 26 -10.89 10.57 -4.40
N TYR A 27 -12.09 11.15 -4.42
CA TYR A 27 -12.35 12.43 -5.08
C TYR A 27 -11.49 13.57 -4.53
N ARG A 28 -11.41 13.71 -3.20
CA ARG A 28 -10.58 14.75 -2.56
C ARG A 28 -9.09 14.57 -2.89
N MET A 29 -8.63 13.33 -2.95
CA MET A 29 -7.27 13.00 -3.33
C MET A 29 -6.99 13.41 -4.78
N LEU A 30 -7.87 13.06 -5.73
CA LEU A 30 -7.79 13.50 -7.13
C LEU A 30 -7.67 15.02 -7.25
N VAL A 31 -8.59 15.77 -6.63
CA VAL A 31 -8.56 17.24 -6.65
C VAL A 31 -7.28 17.80 -6.02
N GLY A 32 -6.82 17.19 -4.92
CA GLY A 32 -5.57 17.58 -4.25
C GLY A 32 -4.35 17.37 -5.15
N SER A 33 -4.26 16.23 -5.82
CA SER A 33 -3.16 15.90 -6.73
C SER A 33 -3.17 16.76 -8.00
N ILE A 34 -4.34 17.08 -8.55
CA ILE A 34 -4.47 18.03 -9.66
C ILE A 34 -3.93 19.40 -9.24
N ARG A 35 -4.40 19.96 -8.12
CA ARG A 35 -3.94 21.27 -7.63
C ARG A 35 -2.43 21.31 -7.36
N MET A 36 -1.88 20.20 -6.84
CA MET A 36 -0.45 20.07 -6.62
C MET A 36 0.32 20.08 -7.95
N MET A 37 -0.16 19.35 -8.96
CA MET A 37 0.41 19.34 -10.31
C MET A 37 0.38 20.75 -10.91
N GLU A 38 -0.78 21.44 -10.87
CA GLU A 38 -0.93 22.80 -11.42
C GLU A 38 0.04 23.79 -10.76
N LYS A 39 0.26 23.66 -9.44
CA LYS A 39 1.21 24.49 -8.71
C LYS A 39 2.66 24.20 -9.08
N GLN A 40 3.00 22.94 -9.36
CA GLN A 40 4.37 22.52 -9.67
C GLN A 40 4.75 22.83 -11.14
N GLU A 41 3.80 22.63 -12.06
CA GLU A 41 4.04 22.71 -13.50
C GLU A 41 3.59 24.05 -14.09
N GLY A 42 2.75 24.80 -13.38
CA GLY A 42 2.22 26.10 -13.84
C GLY A 42 1.20 25.98 -14.97
N THR A 43 0.79 24.77 -15.32
CA THR A 43 -0.19 24.46 -16.37
C THR A 43 -1.50 23.99 -15.75
N PRO A 44 -2.67 24.46 -16.25
CA PRO A 44 -3.95 23.97 -15.77
C PRO A 44 -4.17 22.52 -16.20
N PHE A 45 -4.83 21.73 -15.36
CA PHE A 45 -5.20 20.38 -15.73
C PHE A 45 -6.34 20.39 -16.76
N SER A 46 -6.15 19.70 -17.88
CA SER A 46 -7.16 19.49 -18.91
C SER A 46 -7.36 17.99 -19.10
N PRO A 47 -8.56 17.44 -18.81
CA PRO A 47 -8.81 16.02 -18.97
C PRO A 47 -8.81 15.63 -20.46
N ASP A 48 -8.13 14.53 -20.76
CA ASP A 48 -8.02 13.95 -22.09
C ASP A 48 -8.13 12.41 -21.99
N VAL A 49 -9.23 11.89 -22.53
CA VAL A 49 -9.52 10.45 -22.57
C VAL A 49 -8.50 9.68 -23.42
N ALA A 50 -7.90 10.31 -24.44
CA ALA A 50 -6.89 9.67 -25.27
C ALA A 50 -5.62 9.38 -24.46
N ILE A 51 -5.25 10.27 -23.54
CA ILE A 51 -4.13 10.06 -22.60
C ILE A 51 -4.43 8.89 -21.66
N ALA A 52 -5.65 8.83 -21.11
CA ALA A 52 -6.06 7.72 -20.25
C ALA A 52 -5.99 6.37 -20.97
N LEU A 53 -6.54 6.29 -22.19
CA LEU A 53 -6.56 5.06 -23.01
C LEU A 53 -5.16 4.65 -23.51
N ALA A 54 -4.25 5.61 -23.68
CA ALA A 54 -2.88 5.35 -24.10
C ALA A 54 -1.95 4.96 -22.94
N SER A 55 -2.45 4.90 -21.69
CA SER A 55 -1.63 4.54 -20.54
C SER A 55 -1.03 3.14 -20.69
N ARG A 56 0.27 3.04 -20.45
CA ARG A 56 1.01 1.76 -20.46
C ARG A 56 0.92 1.03 -19.13
N ASN A 57 0.42 1.70 -18.08
CA ASN A 57 0.29 1.12 -16.77
C ASN A 57 -0.84 0.08 -16.74
N LEU A 58 -0.56 -1.11 -16.22
CA LEU A 58 -1.51 -2.22 -16.19
C LEU A 58 -2.73 -1.92 -15.31
N MET A 59 -2.55 -1.20 -14.20
CA MET A 59 -3.63 -0.84 -13.28
C MET A 59 -4.54 0.25 -13.85
N ASP A 60 -4.00 1.19 -14.65
CA ASP A 60 -4.81 2.19 -15.38
C ASP A 60 -5.72 1.50 -16.40
N ARG A 61 -5.15 0.59 -17.20
CA ARG A 61 -5.90 -0.20 -18.16
C ARG A 61 -6.97 -1.04 -17.49
N TRP A 62 -6.63 -1.70 -16.38
CA TRP A 62 -7.56 -2.49 -15.60
C TRP A 62 -8.73 -1.68 -15.05
N ILE A 63 -8.49 -0.54 -14.40
CA ILE A 63 -9.59 0.21 -13.78
C ILE A 63 -10.53 0.81 -14.85
N LEU A 64 -9.99 1.19 -16.02
CA LEU A 64 -10.80 1.60 -17.16
C LEU A 64 -11.63 0.44 -17.73
N ALA A 65 -11.03 -0.75 -17.84
CA ALA A 65 -11.74 -1.96 -18.26
C ALA A 65 -12.88 -2.30 -17.29
N ALA A 66 -12.59 -2.36 -15.98
CA ALA A 66 -13.58 -2.62 -14.95
C ALA A 66 -14.74 -1.58 -14.97
N ALA A 67 -14.42 -0.29 -15.14
CA ALA A 67 -15.43 0.76 -15.24
C ALA A 67 -16.31 0.60 -16.49
N ASN A 68 -15.72 0.27 -17.65
CA ASN A 68 -16.47 0.04 -18.90
C ASN A 68 -17.26 -1.27 -18.88
N GLY A 69 -16.72 -2.32 -18.28
CA GLY A 69 -17.42 -3.57 -18.01
C GLY A 69 -18.65 -3.36 -17.13
N LEU A 70 -18.52 -2.51 -16.10
CA LEU A 70 -19.66 -2.09 -15.28
C LEU A 70 -20.69 -1.29 -16.08
N VAL A 71 -20.29 -0.35 -16.92
CA VAL A 71 -21.23 0.39 -17.79
C VAL A 71 -22.01 -0.57 -18.68
N LYS A 72 -21.33 -1.51 -19.32
CA LYS A 72 -21.96 -2.55 -20.16
C LYS A 72 -22.99 -3.35 -19.36
N PHE A 73 -22.59 -3.84 -18.18
CA PHE A 73 -23.46 -4.60 -17.28
C PHE A 73 -24.69 -3.77 -16.82
N MET A 74 -24.46 -2.54 -16.36
CA MET A 74 -25.49 -1.64 -15.86
C MET A 74 -26.54 -1.34 -16.94
N ARG A 75 -26.12 -1.07 -18.18
CA ARG A 75 -27.07 -0.82 -19.28
C ARG A 75 -27.97 -2.03 -19.53
N THR A 76 -27.40 -3.22 -19.63
CA THR A 76 -28.17 -4.47 -19.81
C THR A 76 -29.14 -4.73 -18.67
N GLU A 77 -28.70 -4.57 -17.42
CA GLU A 77 -29.54 -4.85 -16.25
C GLU A 77 -30.62 -3.78 -16.05
N MET A 78 -30.32 -2.50 -16.31
CA MET A 78 -31.30 -1.41 -16.20
C MET A 78 -32.36 -1.47 -17.30
N GLU A 79 -32.00 -1.81 -18.54
CA GLU A 79 -32.97 -2.07 -19.61
C GLU A 79 -33.94 -3.20 -19.24
N ALA A 80 -33.46 -4.20 -18.51
CA ALA A 80 -34.26 -5.31 -18.00
C ALA A 80 -34.91 -5.05 -16.62
N TYR A 81 -34.84 -3.83 -16.08
CA TYR A 81 -35.36 -3.44 -14.76
C TYR A 81 -34.83 -4.28 -13.57
N ARG A 82 -33.60 -4.78 -13.68
CA ARG A 82 -32.92 -5.59 -12.65
C ARG A 82 -32.01 -4.75 -11.76
N LEU A 83 -32.53 -3.67 -11.18
CA LEU A 83 -31.74 -2.70 -10.39
C LEU A 83 -30.97 -3.31 -9.20
N TYR A 84 -31.48 -4.39 -8.61
CA TYR A 84 -30.86 -5.04 -7.45
C TYR A 84 -29.50 -5.69 -7.76
N THR A 85 -29.21 -5.99 -9.03
CA THR A 85 -27.92 -6.57 -9.44
C THR A 85 -26.85 -5.50 -9.68
N VAL A 86 -27.24 -4.25 -9.91
CA VAL A 86 -26.35 -3.13 -10.26
C VAL A 86 -25.59 -2.61 -9.04
N VAL A 87 -26.27 -2.43 -7.91
CA VAL A 87 -25.69 -1.82 -6.69
C VAL A 87 -24.46 -2.58 -6.18
N PRO A 88 -24.46 -3.94 -6.06
CA PRO A 88 -23.28 -4.68 -5.63
C PRO A 88 -22.05 -4.44 -6.52
N ARG A 89 -22.25 -4.36 -7.83
CA ARG A 89 -21.15 -4.13 -8.80
C ARG A 89 -20.61 -2.70 -8.77
N LEU A 90 -21.46 -1.71 -8.48
CA LEU A 90 -21.02 -0.34 -8.24
C LEU A 90 -20.16 -0.24 -6.97
N VAL A 91 -20.57 -0.92 -5.90
CA VAL A 91 -19.79 -0.98 -4.66
C VAL A 91 -18.45 -1.68 -4.89
N GLU A 92 -18.43 -2.77 -5.66
CA GLU A 92 -17.21 -3.47 -6.09
C GLU A 92 -16.25 -2.51 -6.82
N LEU A 93 -16.73 -1.72 -7.80
CA LEU A 93 -15.88 -0.74 -8.49
C LEU A 93 -15.34 0.35 -7.56
N ILE A 94 -16.12 0.81 -6.58
CA ILE A 94 -15.63 1.76 -5.57
C ILE A 94 -14.54 1.11 -4.70
N ASP A 95 -14.70 -0.15 -4.31
CA ASP A 95 -13.66 -0.90 -3.59
C ASP A 95 -12.39 -1.04 -4.44
N ASP A 96 -12.53 -1.45 -5.70
CA ASP A 96 -11.44 -1.56 -6.68
C ASP A 96 -10.69 -0.24 -6.84
N LEU A 97 -11.43 0.86 -6.98
CA LEU A 97 -10.86 2.19 -7.13
C LEU A 97 -10.07 2.61 -5.87
N THR A 98 -10.66 2.41 -4.69
CA THR A 98 -10.13 3.00 -3.45
C THR A 98 -9.09 2.12 -2.77
N ASN A 99 -9.35 0.82 -2.68
CA ASN A 99 -8.51 -0.14 -1.96
C ASN A 99 -7.40 -0.74 -2.83
N TRP A 100 -7.54 -0.73 -4.15
CA TRP A 100 -6.53 -1.32 -5.04
C TRP A 100 -5.88 -0.28 -5.94
N TYR A 101 -6.65 0.34 -6.84
CA TYR A 101 -6.12 1.27 -7.83
C TYR A 101 -5.41 2.46 -7.20
N ILE A 102 -6.09 3.23 -6.33
CA ILE A 102 -5.50 4.42 -5.71
C ILE A 102 -4.31 4.07 -4.82
N ARG A 103 -4.42 2.98 -4.05
CA ARG A 103 -3.36 2.56 -3.12
C ARG A 103 -2.08 2.22 -3.88
N MET A 104 -2.17 1.44 -4.96
CA MET A 104 -1.02 1.01 -5.76
C MET A 104 -0.41 2.14 -6.60
N ASN A 105 -1.17 3.21 -6.90
CA ASN A 105 -0.71 4.31 -7.74
C ASN A 105 -0.39 5.60 -6.96
N LYS A 106 -0.29 5.53 -5.61
CA LYS A 106 -0.06 6.71 -4.76
C LYS A 106 1.18 7.52 -5.15
N GLU A 107 2.27 6.85 -5.50
CA GLU A 107 3.53 7.50 -5.91
C GLU A 107 3.40 8.20 -7.28
N ARG A 108 2.57 7.65 -8.18
CA ARG A 108 2.26 8.30 -9.47
C ARG A 108 1.44 9.57 -9.28
N PHE A 109 0.43 9.54 -8.40
CA PHE A 109 -0.32 10.75 -8.04
C PHE A 109 0.54 11.80 -7.31
N ALA A 110 1.56 11.36 -6.55
CA ALA A 110 2.56 12.23 -5.95
C ALA A 110 3.55 12.81 -6.98
N GLY A 111 3.66 12.19 -8.17
CA GLY A 111 4.65 12.43 -9.23
C GLY A 111 6.06 11.98 -8.93
N ASP A 112 6.22 11.12 -7.93
CA ASP A 112 7.51 10.49 -7.64
C ASP A 112 7.92 9.53 -8.79
N ALA A 113 6.95 9.08 -9.59
CA ALA A 113 7.15 8.26 -10.79
C ALA A 113 7.39 9.07 -12.09
N GLY A 114 7.43 10.40 -12.02
CA GLY A 114 7.60 11.30 -13.17
C GLY A 114 6.32 12.01 -13.63
N GLY A 115 6.49 13.09 -14.39
CA GLY A 115 5.39 13.95 -14.85
C GLY A 115 4.40 13.22 -15.76
N ASP A 116 4.89 12.53 -16.79
CA ASP A 116 4.03 11.81 -17.74
C ASP A 116 3.17 10.73 -17.06
N GLU A 117 3.75 9.99 -16.12
CA GLU A 117 3.04 8.98 -15.32
C GLU A 117 1.99 9.61 -14.40
N ARG A 118 2.30 10.78 -13.82
CA ARG A 118 1.32 11.56 -13.06
C ARG A 118 0.15 11.98 -13.96
N HIS A 119 0.43 12.53 -15.14
CA HIS A 119 -0.60 12.93 -16.11
C HIS A 119 -1.49 11.76 -16.54
N ALA A 120 -0.90 10.61 -16.89
CA ALA A 120 -1.63 9.41 -17.27
C ALA A 120 -2.55 8.90 -16.14
N SER A 121 -2.03 8.83 -14.91
CA SER A 121 -2.81 8.39 -13.74
C SER A 121 -3.93 9.37 -13.38
N LEU A 122 -3.70 10.68 -13.44
CA LEU A 122 -4.72 11.70 -13.17
C LEU A 122 -5.84 11.68 -14.21
N ASN A 123 -5.51 11.55 -15.49
CA ASN A 123 -6.51 11.42 -16.56
C ASN A 123 -7.34 10.16 -16.40
N THR A 124 -6.70 9.03 -16.09
CA THR A 124 -7.40 7.76 -15.84
C THR A 124 -8.34 7.85 -14.64
N LEU A 125 -7.86 8.37 -13.50
CA LEU A 125 -8.67 8.52 -12.30
C LEU A 125 -9.82 9.52 -12.52
N PHE A 126 -9.58 10.61 -13.27
CA PHE A 126 -10.61 11.59 -13.61
C PHE A 126 -11.73 10.95 -14.44
N GLU A 127 -11.38 10.18 -15.47
CA GLU A 127 -12.36 9.50 -16.34
C GLU A 127 -13.24 8.54 -15.54
N VAL A 128 -12.62 7.66 -14.74
CA VAL A 128 -13.36 6.71 -13.89
C VAL A 128 -14.23 7.42 -12.87
N MET A 129 -13.75 8.52 -12.28
CA MET A 129 -14.53 9.32 -11.33
C MET A 129 -15.75 9.98 -11.99
N MET A 130 -15.60 10.49 -13.21
CA MET A 130 -16.69 11.08 -13.98
C MET A 130 -17.73 10.03 -14.38
N MET A 131 -17.27 8.83 -14.81
CA MET A 131 -18.15 7.69 -15.08
C MET A 131 -18.92 7.29 -13.82
N LEU A 132 -18.26 7.19 -12.66
CA LEU A 132 -18.90 6.88 -11.38
C LEU A 132 -19.94 7.93 -10.99
N CYS A 133 -19.67 9.23 -11.12
CA CYS A 133 -20.66 10.29 -10.87
C CYS A 133 -21.92 10.09 -11.72
N ARG A 134 -21.76 9.79 -13.02
CA ARG A 134 -22.90 9.56 -13.93
C ARG A 134 -23.67 8.27 -13.59
N MET A 135 -22.97 7.18 -13.28
CA MET A 135 -23.60 5.90 -12.92
C MET A 135 -24.29 5.95 -11.55
N MET A 136 -23.75 6.71 -10.60
CA MET A 136 -24.29 6.85 -9.25
C MET A 136 -25.39 7.92 -9.16
N ALA A 137 -25.53 8.83 -10.13
CA ALA A 137 -26.52 9.90 -10.11
C ALA A 137 -27.96 9.42 -9.87
N PRO A 138 -28.46 8.32 -10.48
CA PRO A 138 -29.80 7.81 -10.20
C PRO A 138 -29.97 7.22 -8.79
N LEU A 139 -28.88 6.84 -8.11
CA LEU A 139 -28.91 6.18 -6.79
C LEU A 139 -28.64 7.16 -5.66
N THR A 140 -27.69 8.07 -5.84
CA THR A 140 -27.20 9.00 -4.83
C THR A 140 -27.11 10.42 -5.43
N PRO A 141 -28.25 11.03 -5.80
CA PRO A 141 -28.30 12.18 -6.69
C PRO A 141 -27.55 13.41 -6.16
N PHE A 142 -27.73 13.75 -4.88
CA PHE A 142 -27.07 14.90 -4.28
C PHE A 142 -25.56 14.71 -4.13
N PHE A 143 -25.13 13.48 -3.84
CA PHE A 143 -23.73 13.17 -3.61
C PHE A 143 -22.93 13.15 -4.91
N ALA A 144 -23.47 12.50 -5.94
CA ALA A 144 -22.93 12.52 -7.30
C ALA A 144 -22.89 13.95 -7.86
N GLU A 145 -23.97 14.73 -7.66
CA GLU A 145 -24.02 16.12 -8.11
C GLU A 145 -22.95 16.99 -7.44
N HIS A 146 -22.77 16.87 -6.12
CA HIS A 146 -21.76 17.63 -5.40
C HIS A 146 -20.35 17.43 -5.97
N MET A 147 -19.99 16.18 -6.29
CA MET A 147 -18.69 15.86 -6.89
C MET A 147 -18.61 16.34 -8.34
N TYR A 148 -19.65 16.13 -9.14
CA TYR A 148 -19.73 16.58 -10.53
C TYR A 148 -19.56 18.09 -10.67
N GLN A 149 -20.21 18.89 -9.81
CA GLN A 149 -20.12 20.36 -9.84
C GLN A 149 -18.68 20.88 -9.72
N ASN A 150 -17.82 20.14 -9.01
CA ASN A 150 -16.40 20.47 -8.93
C ASN A 150 -15.62 19.95 -10.14
N LEU A 151 -15.79 18.68 -10.50
CA LEU A 151 -15.06 18.04 -11.60
C LEU A 151 -15.36 18.68 -12.96
N LYS A 152 -16.57 19.19 -13.18
CA LYS A 152 -16.94 19.85 -14.43
C LYS A 152 -16.16 21.14 -14.72
N LEU A 153 -15.54 21.75 -13.70
CA LEU A 153 -14.80 23.01 -13.86
C LEU A 153 -13.60 22.90 -14.80
N VAL A 154 -13.04 21.69 -14.95
CA VAL A 154 -11.94 21.41 -15.88
C VAL A 154 -12.42 20.83 -17.21
N VAL A 155 -13.74 20.64 -17.39
CA VAL A 155 -14.32 20.05 -18.61
C VAL A 155 -14.91 21.14 -19.50
N PRO A 156 -14.35 21.40 -20.69
CA PRO A 156 -14.91 22.38 -21.61
C PRO A 156 -16.33 22.03 -22.03
N GLY A 157 -17.25 22.99 -21.93
CA GLY A 157 -18.64 22.82 -22.37
C GLY A 157 -19.47 21.83 -21.53
N ALA A 158 -19.06 21.52 -20.31
CA ALA A 158 -19.81 20.64 -19.43
C ALA A 158 -21.22 21.18 -19.12
N LEU A 159 -22.20 20.27 -19.06
CA LEU A 159 -23.58 20.61 -18.72
C LEU A 159 -23.70 21.07 -17.26
N GLU A 160 -24.76 21.82 -16.97
CA GLU A 160 -24.97 22.42 -15.66
C GLU A 160 -25.06 21.38 -14.54
N SER A 161 -25.68 20.24 -14.77
CA SER A 161 -25.92 19.18 -13.78
C SER A 161 -25.59 17.80 -14.31
N VAL A 162 -25.17 16.87 -13.42
CA VAL A 162 -24.93 15.46 -13.79
C VAL A 162 -26.21 14.79 -14.30
N HIS A 163 -27.36 15.27 -13.83
CA HIS A 163 -28.69 14.74 -14.18
C HIS A 163 -29.13 15.09 -15.61
N PHE A 164 -28.38 15.95 -16.30
CA PHE A 164 -28.58 16.22 -17.73
C PHE A 164 -27.72 15.33 -18.63
N LEU A 165 -26.84 14.52 -18.03
CA LEU A 165 -25.99 13.58 -18.76
C LEU A 165 -26.67 12.21 -18.82
N MET A 166 -26.58 11.58 -20.00
CA MET A 166 -26.94 10.16 -20.13
C MET A 166 -25.96 9.27 -19.35
N ILE A 167 -26.38 8.05 -19.03
CA ILE A 167 -25.45 6.99 -18.60
C ILE A 167 -24.30 6.90 -19.62
N PRO A 168 -23.04 6.70 -19.19
CA PRO A 168 -21.91 6.58 -20.12
C PRO A 168 -22.15 5.54 -21.21
N GLU A 169 -21.61 5.81 -22.40
CA GLU A 169 -21.50 4.81 -23.46
C GLU A 169 -20.29 3.92 -23.18
N VAL A 170 -20.35 2.66 -23.61
CA VAL A 170 -19.23 1.72 -23.46
C VAL A 170 -18.13 2.10 -24.44
N ASN A 171 -16.93 2.38 -23.94
CA ASN A 171 -15.77 2.55 -24.78
C ASN A 171 -15.14 1.19 -25.10
N ALA A 172 -15.36 0.70 -26.32
CA ALA A 172 -14.84 -0.58 -26.77
C ALA A 172 -13.29 -0.69 -26.71
N ALA A 173 -12.58 0.44 -26.81
CA ALA A 173 -11.12 0.45 -26.71
C ALA A 173 -10.60 0.24 -25.28
N ALA A 174 -11.46 0.44 -24.28
CA ALA A 174 -11.13 0.24 -22.87
C ALA A 174 -11.51 -1.16 -22.35
N VAL A 175 -12.33 -1.92 -23.07
CA VAL A 175 -12.79 -3.25 -22.62
C VAL A 175 -11.64 -4.26 -22.75
N ASP A 176 -11.27 -4.89 -21.64
CA ASP A 176 -10.18 -5.88 -21.58
C ASP A 176 -10.50 -6.96 -20.53
N GLU A 177 -11.32 -7.94 -20.92
CA GLU A 177 -11.77 -9.03 -20.02
C GLU A 177 -10.60 -9.89 -19.51
N VAL A 178 -9.52 -9.99 -20.29
CA VAL A 178 -8.30 -10.71 -19.90
C VAL A 178 -7.58 -9.97 -18.79
N MET A 179 -7.39 -8.65 -18.93
CA MET A 179 -6.79 -7.83 -17.87
C MET A 179 -7.61 -7.88 -16.58
N GLU A 180 -8.94 -7.85 -16.66
CA GLU A 180 -9.81 -8.01 -15.50
C GLU A 180 -9.63 -9.37 -14.81
N ALA A 181 -9.50 -10.45 -15.58
CA ALA A 181 -9.25 -11.78 -15.04
C ALA A 181 -7.84 -11.88 -14.41
N ASP A 182 -6.83 -11.32 -15.05
CA ASP A 182 -5.44 -11.32 -14.58
C ASP A 182 -5.31 -10.57 -13.24
N VAL A 183 -5.91 -9.38 -13.14
CA VAL A 183 -5.92 -8.61 -11.89
C VAL A 183 -6.74 -9.32 -10.82
N ARG A 184 -7.88 -9.92 -11.14
CA ARG A 184 -8.66 -10.70 -10.16
C ARG A 184 -7.84 -11.86 -9.58
N MET A 185 -7.06 -12.56 -10.41
CA MET A 185 -6.15 -13.61 -9.96
C MET A 185 -5.07 -13.05 -9.02
N MET A 186 -4.42 -11.96 -9.40
CA MET A 186 -3.43 -11.26 -8.57
C MET A 186 -4.01 -10.84 -7.21
N LEU A 187 -5.20 -10.22 -7.20
CA LEU A 187 -5.88 -9.81 -5.98
C LEU A 187 -6.21 -10.99 -5.07
N GLY A 188 -6.65 -12.12 -5.65
CA GLY A 188 -6.86 -13.37 -4.93
C GLY A 188 -5.59 -13.85 -4.23
N VAL A 189 -4.44 -13.83 -4.91
CA VAL A 189 -3.15 -14.20 -4.30
C VAL A 189 -2.78 -13.25 -3.15
N ILE A 190 -2.95 -11.94 -3.33
CA ILE A 190 -2.66 -10.96 -2.28
C ILE A 190 -3.57 -11.17 -1.06
N GLN A 191 -4.86 -11.40 -1.25
CA GLN A 191 -5.79 -11.65 -0.16
C GLN A 191 -5.39 -12.90 0.63
N LYS A 192 -5.09 -14.01 -0.07
CA LYS A 192 -4.62 -15.25 0.55
C LYS A 192 -3.30 -15.08 1.29
N GLY A 193 -2.35 -14.37 0.71
CA GLY A 193 -1.09 -14.01 1.38
C GLY A 193 -1.32 -13.18 2.65
N ARG A 194 -2.24 -12.21 2.63
CA ARG A 194 -2.59 -11.41 3.82
C ARG A 194 -3.22 -12.27 4.93
N THR A 195 -4.11 -13.19 4.57
CA THR A 195 -4.70 -14.14 5.53
C THR A 195 -3.62 -15.01 6.17
N LEU A 196 -2.64 -15.49 5.40
CA LEU A 196 -1.51 -16.25 5.92
C LEU A 196 -0.64 -15.42 6.88
N ARG A 197 -0.35 -14.17 6.52
CA ARG A 197 0.38 -13.26 7.42
C ARG A 197 -0.35 -13.03 8.74
N GLU A 198 -1.66 -12.79 8.68
CA GLU A 198 -2.50 -12.58 9.86
C GLU A 198 -2.52 -13.81 10.77
N ARG A 199 -2.65 -15.01 10.20
CA ARG A 199 -2.61 -16.28 10.95
C ARG A 199 -1.33 -16.44 11.77
N HIS A 200 -0.21 -15.91 11.27
CA HIS A 200 1.10 -15.95 11.95
C HIS A 200 1.47 -14.65 12.69
N ASN A 201 0.53 -13.70 12.81
CA ASN A 201 0.76 -12.38 13.41
C ASN A 201 1.95 -11.61 12.79
N LEU A 202 2.16 -11.77 11.48
CA LEU A 202 3.23 -11.12 10.73
C LEU A 202 2.75 -9.79 10.15
N SER A 203 3.13 -8.67 10.77
CA SER A 203 2.81 -7.33 10.30
C SER A 203 3.28 -7.12 8.85
N THR A 204 2.50 -6.45 7.99
CA THR A 204 2.88 -6.14 6.60
C THR A 204 4.20 -5.35 6.47
N ARG A 205 4.68 -4.75 7.57
CA ARG A 205 5.99 -4.08 7.61
C ARG A 205 7.17 -5.05 7.57
N THR A 206 6.98 -6.31 7.99
CA THR A 206 8.03 -7.34 8.00
C THR A 206 8.23 -7.90 6.59
N PRO A 207 9.38 -7.70 5.94
CA PRO A 207 9.66 -8.35 4.66
C PRO A 207 9.66 -9.87 4.84
N LEU A 208 9.10 -10.60 3.88
CA LEU A 208 9.14 -12.06 3.85
C LEU A 208 9.92 -12.58 2.64
N PRO A 209 10.48 -13.80 2.69
CA PRO A 209 11.32 -14.29 1.59
C PRO A 209 10.54 -14.47 0.29
N GLU A 210 9.42 -15.20 0.34
CA GLU A 210 8.72 -15.63 -0.87
C GLU A 210 7.23 -15.83 -0.64
N VAL A 211 6.46 -15.51 -1.67
CA VAL A 211 5.13 -16.10 -1.91
C VAL A 211 5.17 -16.92 -3.20
N MET A 212 4.53 -18.09 -3.19
CA MET A 212 4.44 -18.98 -4.34
C MET A 212 2.98 -19.30 -4.65
N LEU A 213 2.57 -19.09 -5.91
CA LEU A 213 1.30 -19.58 -6.43
C LEU A 213 1.52 -20.94 -7.10
N ILE A 214 0.81 -21.96 -6.62
CA ILE A 214 0.67 -23.25 -7.30
C ILE A 214 -0.73 -23.28 -7.93
N HIS A 215 -0.85 -23.41 -9.24
CA HIS A 215 -2.15 -23.34 -9.92
C HIS A 215 -2.23 -24.30 -11.12
N ALA A 216 -3.44 -24.81 -11.41
CA ALA A 216 -3.66 -25.78 -12.50
C ALA A 216 -3.70 -25.11 -13.88
N ASP A 217 -4.19 -23.87 -13.94
CA ASP A 217 -4.29 -23.06 -15.16
C ASP A 217 -3.03 -22.20 -15.37
N GLU A 218 -2.38 -22.35 -16.54
CA GLU A 218 -1.19 -21.60 -16.95
C GLU A 218 -1.49 -20.11 -17.19
N THR A 219 -2.72 -19.75 -17.55
CA THR A 219 -3.08 -18.33 -17.74
C THR A 219 -3.05 -17.59 -16.40
N ALA A 220 -3.54 -18.21 -15.32
CA ALA A 220 -3.44 -17.69 -13.96
C ALA A 220 -1.97 -17.54 -13.50
N LEU A 221 -1.11 -18.50 -13.81
CA LEU A 221 0.32 -18.41 -13.49
C LEU A 221 0.99 -17.26 -14.26
N ARG A 222 0.63 -17.07 -15.53
CA ARG A 222 1.12 -15.95 -16.34
C ARG A 222 0.66 -14.61 -15.80
N ALA A 223 -0.61 -14.48 -15.43
CA ALA A 223 -1.16 -13.26 -14.83
C ALA A 223 -0.33 -12.78 -13.62
N VAL A 224 -0.04 -13.71 -12.70
CA VAL A 224 0.76 -13.39 -11.51
C VAL A 224 2.21 -13.06 -11.85
N ARG A 225 2.81 -13.68 -12.86
CA ARG A 225 4.15 -13.30 -13.35
C ARG A 225 4.15 -11.89 -13.94
N THR A 226 3.14 -11.55 -14.74
CA THR A 226 3.01 -10.22 -15.36
C THR A 226 2.79 -9.12 -14.32
N LEU A 227 2.06 -9.42 -13.24
CA LEU A 227 1.72 -8.48 -12.18
C LEU A 227 2.58 -8.66 -10.91
N GLU A 228 3.74 -9.30 -11.01
CA GLU A 228 4.51 -9.75 -9.85
C GLU A 228 4.93 -8.60 -8.90
N GLU A 229 5.23 -7.43 -9.44
CA GLU A 229 5.68 -6.27 -8.65
C GLU A 229 4.56 -5.73 -7.73
N TYR A 230 3.30 -5.85 -8.15
CA TYR A 230 2.16 -5.51 -7.30
C TYR A 230 1.97 -6.53 -6.18
N VAL A 231 2.19 -7.82 -6.46
CA VAL A 231 2.18 -8.87 -5.42
C VAL A 231 3.34 -8.67 -4.43
N LYS A 232 4.56 -8.41 -4.93
CA LYS A 232 5.74 -8.16 -4.09
C LYS A 232 5.54 -6.97 -3.16
N SER A 233 5.05 -5.86 -3.68
CA SER A 233 4.83 -4.64 -2.90
C SER A 233 3.72 -4.79 -1.87
N GLU A 234 2.58 -5.38 -2.25
CA GLU A 234 1.42 -5.52 -1.36
C GLU A 234 1.59 -6.57 -0.27
N LEU A 235 2.28 -7.67 -0.59
CA LEU A 235 2.63 -8.70 0.39
C LEU A 235 3.97 -8.43 1.05
N ASN A 236 4.74 -7.43 0.65
CA ASN A 236 6.08 -7.14 1.13
C ASN A 236 6.96 -8.41 1.18
N VAL A 237 7.08 -9.07 0.03
CA VAL A 237 7.90 -10.27 -0.18
C VAL A 237 9.07 -9.97 -1.13
N ARG A 238 10.19 -10.68 -0.99
CA ARG A 238 11.35 -10.50 -1.89
C ARG A 238 11.13 -11.16 -3.24
N ARG A 239 10.48 -12.32 -3.26
CA ARG A 239 10.26 -13.12 -4.48
C ARG A 239 8.79 -13.54 -4.60
N VAL A 240 8.32 -13.56 -5.84
CA VAL A 240 7.06 -14.19 -6.24
C VAL A 240 7.42 -15.34 -7.15
N ALA A 241 6.98 -16.55 -6.81
CA ALA A 241 7.16 -17.73 -7.63
C ALA A 241 5.82 -18.28 -8.11
N THR A 242 5.85 -18.98 -9.23
CA THR A 242 4.68 -19.65 -9.78
C THR A 242 5.06 -21.06 -10.23
N MET A 243 4.17 -22.02 -10.00
CA MET A 243 4.43 -23.43 -10.28
C MET A 243 3.13 -24.11 -10.73
N SER A 244 3.21 -24.99 -11.73
CA SER A 244 2.03 -25.76 -12.14
C SER A 244 1.74 -26.88 -11.14
N VAL A 245 0.47 -27.30 -11.04
CA VAL A 245 0.08 -28.45 -10.20
C VAL A 245 0.78 -29.74 -10.62
N SER A 246 1.04 -29.92 -11.92
CA SER A 246 1.81 -31.04 -12.45
C SER A 246 3.26 -31.08 -11.95
N GLU A 247 3.88 -29.91 -11.75
CA GLU A 247 5.26 -29.79 -11.29
C GLU A 247 5.39 -29.75 -9.76
N ALA A 248 4.28 -29.51 -9.04
CA ALA A 248 4.27 -29.35 -7.60
C ALA A 248 4.88 -30.54 -6.84
N GLY A 249 4.83 -31.75 -7.41
CA GLY A 249 5.48 -32.94 -6.86
C GLY A 249 5.14 -33.16 -5.40
N LYS A 250 6.12 -33.00 -4.49
CA LYS A 250 5.93 -33.17 -3.04
C LYS A 250 5.39 -31.92 -2.33
N ALA A 251 5.35 -30.76 -2.98
CA ALA A 251 4.88 -29.51 -2.39
C ALA A 251 3.35 -29.46 -2.25
N ALA A 252 2.61 -30.16 -3.12
CA ALA A 252 1.15 -30.24 -3.05
C ALA A 252 0.65 -31.63 -3.44
N THR A 253 -0.38 -32.11 -2.74
CA THR A 253 -1.09 -33.34 -3.07
C THR A 253 -2.53 -33.04 -3.48
N LEU A 254 -3.04 -33.85 -4.39
CA LEU A 254 -4.43 -33.78 -4.85
C LEU A 254 -5.28 -34.81 -4.11
N LYS A 255 -6.32 -34.33 -3.42
CA LYS A 255 -7.34 -35.15 -2.80
C LYS A 255 -8.57 -35.16 -3.70
N CYS A 256 -8.99 -36.35 -4.11
CA CYS A 256 -10.16 -36.55 -4.94
C CYS A 256 -11.37 -36.96 -4.07
N LEU A 257 -12.41 -36.13 -4.05
CA LEU A 257 -13.64 -36.33 -3.29
C LEU A 257 -14.81 -36.59 -4.25
N PRO A 258 -15.34 -37.83 -4.30
CA PRO A 258 -16.49 -38.14 -5.14
C PRO A 258 -17.79 -37.57 -4.55
N ASN A 259 -18.68 -37.07 -5.40
CA ASN A 259 -20.04 -36.69 -5.02
C ASN A 259 -20.87 -37.95 -4.79
N HIS A 260 -20.87 -38.44 -3.55
CA HIS A 260 -21.53 -39.69 -3.15
C HIS A 260 -23.01 -39.77 -3.55
N ARG A 261 -23.73 -38.64 -3.54
CA ARG A 261 -25.16 -38.60 -3.87
C ARG A 261 -25.38 -38.81 -5.38
N ARG A 262 -24.79 -37.96 -6.21
CA ARG A 262 -24.95 -38.01 -7.68
C ARG A 262 -24.41 -39.31 -8.26
N LEU A 263 -23.23 -39.73 -7.81
CA LEU A 263 -22.61 -40.98 -8.27
C LEU A 263 -23.31 -42.22 -7.73
N GLY A 264 -23.91 -42.16 -6.54
CA GLY A 264 -24.75 -43.22 -6.00
C GLY A 264 -26.03 -43.41 -6.82
N ASP A 265 -26.70 -42.31 -7.18
CA ASP A 265 -27.90 -42.32 -8.03
C ASP A 265 -27.60 -42.84 -9.44
N ARG A 266 -26.43 -42.49 -10.00
CA ARG A 266 -26.02 -42.90 -11.36
C ARG A 266 -25.56 -44.35 -11.46
N PHE A 267 -24.82 -44.86 -10.47
CA PHE A 267 -24.14 -46.17 -10.56
C PHE A 267 -24.63 -47.24 -9.57
N GLY A 268 -25.48 -46.89 -8.59
CA GLY A 268 -26.11 -47.84 -7.68
C GLY A 268 -25.13 -48.81 -7.02
N LYS A 269 -25.26 -50.11 -7.31
CA LYS A 269 -24.42 -51.18 -6.73
C LYS A 269 -22.96 -51.13 -7.20
N GLU A 270 -22.70 -50.58 -8.38
CA GLU A 270 -21.35 -50.48 -8.97
C GLU A 270 -20.54 -49.30 -8.41
N TYR A 271 -21.20 -48.39 -7.67
CA TYR A 271 -20.59 -47.22 -7.08
C TYR A 271 -19.35 -47.53 -6.23
N LYS A 272 -19.36 -48.62 -5.45
CA LYS A 272 -18.19 -49.02 -4.64
C LYS A 272 -16.95 -49.30 -5.49
N GLY A 273 -17.13 -49.88 -6.69
CA GLY A 273 -16.04 -50.13 -7.63
C GLY A 273 -15.49 -48.84 -8.23
N ILE A 274 -16.38 -47.94 -8.66
CA ILE A 274 -16.01 -46.63 -9.21
C ILE A 274 -15.33 -45.76 -8.15
N GLN A 275 -15.82 -45.77 -6.91
CA GLN A 275 -15.21 -45.06 -5.79
C GLN A 275 -13.76 -45.49 -5.54
N ALA A 276 -13.47 -46.79 -5.63
CA ALA A 276 -12.11 -47.31 -5.49
C ALA A 276 -11.21 -46.80 -6.63
N LYS A 277 -11.72 -46.76 -7.87
CA LYS A 277 -10.99 -46.26 -9.03
C LYS A 277 -10.74 -44.75 -8.97
N ILE A 278 -11.74 -43.96 -8.55
CA ILE A 278 -11.60 -42.51 -8.33
C ILE A 278 -10.52 -42.22 -7.28
N ARG A 279 -10.44 -43.02 -6.21
CA ARG A 279 -9.39 -42.88 -5.19
C ARG A 279 -8.00 -43.35 -5.65
N ALA A 280 -7.94 -44.19 -6.66
CA ALA A 280 -6.69 -44.72 -7.23
C ALA A 280 -6.14 -43.87 -8.39
N LEU A 281 -6.81 -42.76 -8.74
CA LEU A 281 -6.33 -41.84 -9.77
C LEU A 281 -4.94 -41.28 -9.41
N SER A 282 -4.07 -41.24 -10.41
CA SER A 282 -2.74 -40.66 -10.27
C SER A 282 -2.79 -39.13 -10.15
N HIS A 283 -1.72 -38.54 -9.60
CA HIS A 283 -1.58 -37.08 -9.50
C HIS A 283 -1.69 -36.40 -10.87
N GLU A 284 -1.09 -37.00 -11.92
CA GLU A 284 -1.16 -36.48 -13.29
C GLU A 284 -2.59 -36.47 -13.84
N GLN A 285 -3.37 -37.54 -13.59
CA GLN A 285 -4.78 -37.60 -14.02
C GLN A 285 -5.66 -36.59 -13.29
N LEU A 286 -5.42 -36.38 -11.99
CA LEU A 286 -6.15 -35.38 -11.21
C LEU A 286 -5.77 -33.96 -11.64
N ALA A 287 -4.49 -33.70 -11.91
CA ALA A 287 -4.02 -32.41 -12.43
C ALA A 287 -4.63 -32.10 -13.81
N ALA A 288 -4.69 -33.10 -14.70
CA ALA A 288 -5.34 -32.97 -16.00
C ALA A 288 -6.84 -32.71 -15.87
N PHE A 289 -7.53 -33.42 -14.96
CA PHE A 289 -8.96 -33.22 -14.69
C PHE A 289 -9.28 -31.82 -14.14
N MET A 290 -8.40 -31.25 -13.31
CA MET A 290 -8.59 -29.89 -12.81
C MET A 290 -8.63 -28.85 -13.93
N ASN A 291 -7.77 -29.02 -14.94
CA ASN A 291 -7.71 -28.12 -16.09
C ASN A 291 -8.87 -28.38 -17.08
N SER A 292 -9.11 -29.65 -17.46
CA SER A 292 -10.11 -30.00 -18.48
C SER A 292 -11.55 -29.99 -17.97
N GLY A 293 -11.75 -30.20 -16.66
CA GLY A 293 -13.05 -30.44 -16.05
C GLY A 293 -13.72 -31.75 -16.46
N LYS A 294 -13.01 -32.64 -17.18
CA LYS A 294 -13.54 -33.89 -17.73
C LYS A 294 -12.57 -35.04 -17.51
N LEU A 295 -13.08 -36.15 -16.98
CA LEU A 295 -12.31 -37.37 -16.76
C LEU A 295 -13.11 -38.57 -17.27
N THR A 296 -12.43 -39.52 -17.90
CA THR A 296 -13.05 -40.77 -18.34
C THR A 296 -12.46 -41.93 -17.54
N ILE A 297 -13.32 -42.70 -16.86
CA ILE A 297 -12.95 -43.94 -16.15
C ILE A 297 -13.85 -45.05 -16.70
N ASP A 298 -13.27 -46.14 -17.21
CA ASP A 298 -14.01 -47.28 -17.79
C ASP A 298 -15.07 -46.90 -18.85
N ASN A 299 -14.76 -45.96 -19.76
CA ASN A 299 -15.69 -45.39 -20.76
C ASN A 299 -16.84 -44.54 -20.20
N GLU A 300 -16.88 -44.27 -18.90
CA GLU A 300 -17.82 -43.35 -18.28
C GLU A 300 -17.20 -41.97 -18.11
N ALA A 301 -17.93 -40.92 -18.53
CA ALA A 301 -17.51 -39.54 -18.39
C ALA A 301 -17.93 -38.97 -17.02
N PHE A 302 -16.98 -38.29 -16.38
CA PHE A 302 -17.13 -37.57 -15.11
C PHE A 302 -16.84 -36.08 -15.33
N ASP A 303 -17.63 -35.24 -14.66
CA ASP A 303 -17.48 -33.78 -14.69
C ASP A 303 -17.19 -33.20 -13.28
N LYS A 304 -17.10 -31.86 -13.19
CA LYS A 304 -16.83 -31.13 -11.93
C LYS A 304 -17.94 -31.28 -10.87
N GLU A 305 -19.15 -31.71 -11.24
CA GLU A 305 -20.24 -31.98 -10.30
C GLU A 305 -20.16 -33.41 -9.73
N ASP A 306 -19.52 -34.33 -10.46
CA ASP A 306 -19.26 -35.70 -10.02
C ASP A 306 -18.07 -35.80 -9.07
N ILE A 307 -17.00 -35.06 -9.35
CA ILE A 307 -15.72 -35.18 -8.64
C ILE A 307 -15.21 -33.79 -8.24
N LEU A 308 -14.96 -33.62 -6.95
CA LEU A 308 -14.27 -32.45 -6.42
C LEU A 308 -12.79 -32.80 -6.17
N VAL A 309 -11.88 -32.09 -6.84
CA VAL A 309 -10.44 -32.19 -6.54
C VAL A 309 -10.03 -31.03 -5.63
N GLN A 310 -9.44 -31.36 -4.50
CA GLN A 310 -8.92 -30.41 -3.53
C GLN A 310 -7.39 -30.49 -3.51
N LEU A 311 -6.73 -29.34 -3.54
CA LEU A 311 -5.30 -29.26 -3.28
C LEU A 311 -5.05 -29.20 -1.76
N ALA A 312 -4.02 -29.91 -1.31
CA ALA A 312 -3.49 -29.78 0.04
C ALA A 312 -1.97 -29.57 -0.03
N TYR A 313 -1.47 -28.59 0.71
CA TYR A 313 -0.04 -28.36 0.86
C TYR A 313 0.61 -29.49 1.67
N THR A 314 1.73 -30.01 1.19
CA THR A 314 2.49 -31.11 1.82
C THR A 314 3.98 -30.84 1.94
N GLY A 315 4.38 -29.58 1.72
CA GLY A 315 5.77 -29.14 1.91
C GLY A 315 6.16 -28.94 3.38
N ASP A 316 7.26 -28.24 3.61
CA ASP A 316 7.82 -27.97 4.94
C ASP A 316 7.01 -26.91 5.70
N THR A 317 6.12 -27.37 6.58
CA THR A 317 5.26 -26.52 7.43
C THR A 317 6.00 -25.82 8.57
N SER A 318 7.30 -26.10 8.77
CA SER A 318 8.12 -25.35 9.73
C SER A 318 8.56 -23.99 9.18
N LYS A 319 8.55 -23.84 7.85
CA LYS A 319 8.98 -22.62 7.14
C LYS A 319 7.87 -21.96 6.34
N HIS A 320 6.89 -22.74 5.89
CA HIS A 320 5.83 -22.25 5.04
C HIS A 320 4.46 -22.52 5.65
N ASP A 321 3.50 -21.68 5.27
CA ASP A 321 2.09 -21.99 5.43
C ASP A 321 1.37 -21.76 4.09
N ALA A 322 0.23 -22.39 3.91
CA ALA A 322 -0.51 -22.33 2.67
C ALA A 322 -2.01 -22.09 2.90
N ASP A 323 -2.64 -21.44 1.93
CA ASP A 323 -4.09 -21.30 1.86
C ASP A 323 -4.60 -21.70 0.48
N THR A 324 -5.76 -22.34 0.46
CA THR A 324 -6.40 -22.86 -0.74
C THR A 324 -7.18 -21.79 -1.47
N MET A 325 -7.11 -21.81 -2.80
CA MET A 325 -7.98 -21.04 -3.68
C MET A 325 -8.59 -21.96 -4.75
N GLU A 326 -9.49 -21.42 -5.57
CA GLU A 326 -10.06 -22.19 -6.67
C GLU A 326 -8.93 -22.70 -7.58
N GLN A 327 -8.85 -24.03 -7.75
CA GLN A 327 -7.85 -24.70 -8.59
C GLN A 327 -6.37 -24.40 -8.26
N GLY A 328 -6.06 -23.90 -7.06
CA GLY A 328 -4.70 -23.55 -6.67
C GLY A 328 -4.43 -23.45 -5.17
N LEU A 329 -3.18 -23.18 -4.82
CA LEU A 329 -2.67 -22.92 -3.48
C LEU A 329 -1.77 -21.68 -3.52
N VAL A 330 -1.88 -20.84 -2.50
CA VAL A 330 -0.90 -19.80 -2.21
C VAL A 330 -0.08 -20.26 -1.03
N VAL A 331 1.24 -20.35 -1.20
CA VAL A 331 2.21 -20.76 -0.18
C VAL A 331 3.04 -19.53 0.18
N LEU A 332 3.17 -19.25 1.47
CA LEU A 332 3.95 -18.12 1.99
C LEU A 332 5.10 -18.65 2.85
N ASP A 333 6.32 -18.17 2.60
CA ASP A 333 7.43 -18.34 3.52
C ASP A 333 7.25 -17.40 4.72
N ILE A 334 7.07 -17.99 5.91
CA ILE A 334 6.75 -17.29 7.16
C ILE A 334 7.97 -17.02 8.03
N VAL A 335 9.18 -17.37 7.58
CA VAL A 335 10.41 -17.25 8.36
C VAL A 335 11.33 -16.17 7.75
N PRO A 336 11.18 -14.90 8.15
CA PRO A 336 12.10 -13.84 7.71
C PRO A 336 13.50 -14.08 8.25
N ASP A 337 14.54 -13.69 7.51
CA ASP A 337 15.92 -13.72 8.01
C ASP A 337 16.24 -12.54 8.95
N ALA A 338 17.45 -12.52 9.53
CA ALA A 338 17.87 -11.46 10.46
C ALA A 338 17.86 -10.05 9.84
N ALA A 339 18.25 -9.92 8.56
CA ALA A 339 18.27 -8.63 7.89
C ALA A 339 16.84 -8.11 7.61
N MET A 340 15.91 -9.01 7.28
CA MET A 340 14.49 -8.69 7.14
C MET A 340 13.87 -8.24 8.46
N LEU A 341 14.26 -8.85 9.58
CA LEU A 341 13.82 -8.42 10.91
C LEU A 341 14.34 -7.02 11.27
N ASP A 342 15.61 -6.72 10.96
CA ASP A 342 16.20 -5.40 11.15
C ASP A 342 15.49 -4.33 10.31
N GLU A 343 15.18 -4.63 9.04
CA GLU A 343 14.41 -3.75 8.18
C GLU A 343 12.98 -3.54 8.70
N ALA A 344 12.33 -4.60 9.18
CA ALA A 344 10.99 -4.53 9.77
C ALA A 344 10.97 -3.57 10.97
N MET A 345 12.00 -3.65 11.81
CA MET A 345 12.15 -2.79 12.97
C MET A 345 12.40 -1.33 12.57
N ALA A 346 13.27 -1.07 11.58
CA ALA A 346 13.48 0.28 11.07
C ALA A 346 12.18 0.90 10.48
N ARG A 347 11.37 0.09 9.78
CA ARG A 347 10.04 0.48 9.28
C ARG A 347 9.07 0.82 10.40
N GLU A 348 9.10 0.07 11.50
CA GLU A 348 8.25 0.31 12.67
C GLU A 348 8.65 1.62 13.38
N VAL A 349 9.94 1.90 13.54
CA VAL A 349 10.43 3.19 14.06
C VAL A 349 9.95 4.34 13.17
N CYS A 350 10.11 4.25 11.85
CA CYS A 350 9.62 5.27 10.92
C CYS A 350 8.10 5.46 11.03
N ALA A 351 7.33 4.37 11.13
CA ALA A 351 5.88 4.43 11.25
C ALA A 351 5.44 5.13 12.54
N ARG A 352 6.14 4.90 13.66
CA ARG A 352 5.88 5.57 14.93
C ARG A 352 6.15 7.07 14.85
N VAL A 353 7.29 7.47 14.27
CA VAL A 353 7.59 8.89 14.04
C VAL A 353 6.53 9.55 13.16
N GLN A 354 6.11 8.89 12.07
CA GLN A 354 5.06 9.43 11.20
C GLN A 354 3.68 9.50 11.88
N LYS A 355 3.38 8.57 12.81
CA LYS A 355 2.18 8.64 13.64
C LYS A 355 2.25 9.83 14.60
N MET A 356 3.38 10.01 15.28
CA MET A 356 3.62 11.17 16.15
C MET A 356 3.45 12.50 15.39
N ARG A 357 3.94 12.59 14.13
CA ARG A 357 3.75 13.80 13.30
C ARG A 357 2.28 14.13 13.08
N LYS A 358 1.46 13.11 12.79
CA LYS A 358 0.02 13.29 12.59
C LYS A 358 -0.69 13.69 13.89
N GLU A 359 -0.29 13.12 15.02
CA GLU A 359 -0.84 13.46 16.34
C GLU A 359 -0.50 14.90 16.75
N ALA A 360 0.67 15.39 16.33
CA ALA A 360 1.09 16.78 16.50
C ALA A 360 0.52 17.75 15.45
N ASP A 361 -0.43 17.30 14.60
CA ASP A 361 -1.04 18.06 13.49
C ASP A 361 -0.02 18.68 12.52
N MET A 362 1.13 18.00 12.34
CA MET A 362 2.21 18.47 11.49
C MET A 362 2.04 18.01 10.04
N ARG A 363 2.39 18.89 9.11
CA ARG A 363 2.42 18.61 7.68
C ARG A 363 3.71 17.90 7.28
N LYS A 364 3.75 17.36 6.06
CA LYS A 364 4.93 16.65 5.54
C LYS A 364 6.11 17.60 5.33
N GLU A 365 5.83 18.86 4.99
CA GLU A 365 6.81 19.90 4.72
C GLU A 365 7.44 20.48 5.98
N ASP A 366 6.78 20.32 7.14
CA ASP A 366 7.25 20.89 8.40
C ASP A 366 8.61 20.33 8.80
N LEU A 367 9.51 21.23 9.20
CA LEU A 367 10.87 20.92 9.60
C LEU A 367 10.90 20.52 11.08
N LEU A 368 11.34 19.29 11.33
CA LEU A 368 11.49 18.74 12.66
C LEU A 368 12.76 17.92 12.77
N GLU A 369 13.21 17.76 14.00
CA GLU A 369 14.27 16.85 14.40
C GLU A 369 13.67 15.76 15.29
N VAL A 370 14.27 14.56 15.31
CA VAL A 370 13.73 13.45 16.09
C VAL A 370 14.83 12.89 16.99
N SER A 371 14.60 12.96 18.30
CA SER A 371 15.48 12.30 19.28
C SER A 371 14.99 10.88 19.59
N TYR A 372 15.93 10.00 19.94
CA TYR A 372 15.60 8.67 20.44
C TYR A 372 16.42 8.31 21.69
N GLN A 373 15.81 7.55 22.59
CA GLN A 373 16.47 6.94 23.75
C GLN A 373 16.09 5.46 23.85
N CYS A 374 17.11 4.61 23.94
CA CYS A 374 17.00 3.17 24.20
C CYS A 374 18.27 2.72 24.95
N ALA A 375 18.29 1.51 25.50
CA ALA A 375 19.48 0.99 26.17
C ALA A 375 20.64 0.84 25.16
N ALA A 376 21.85 1.22 25.54
CA ALA A 376 22.99 1.34 24.61
C ALA A 376 23.34 0.02 23.89
N ASP A 377 23.25 -1.11 24.61
CA ASP A 377 23.53 -2.45 24.09
C ASP A 377 22.26 -3.18 23.58
N SER A 378 21.17 -2.44 23.39
CA SER A 378 19.90 -3.00 22.92
C SER A 378 19.91 -3.32 21.43
N MET A 379 19.03 -4.24 21.03
CA MET A 379 18.82 -4.55 19.63
C MET A 379 18.29 -3.32 18.88
N LEU A 380 17.41 -2.53 19.50
CA LEU A 380 16.93 -1.27 18.93
C LEU A 380 18.06 -0.29 18.61
N ALA A 381 19.00 -0.10 19.54
CA ALA A 381 20.14 0.79 19.34
C ALA A 381 20.98 0.35 18.14
N ARG A 382 21.24 -0.97 18.02
CA ARG A 382 21.94 -1.55 16.87
C ARG A 382 21.18 -1.28 15.56
N VAL A 383 19.88 -1.58 15.51
CA VAL A 383 19.06 -1.41 14.30
C VAL A 383 18.99 0.05 13.88
N ILE A 384 18.74 0.99 14.80
CA ILE A 384 18.66 2.42 14.47
C ILE A 384 19.97 2.92 13.85
N ARG A 385 21.11 2.44 14.36
CA ARG A 385 22.45 2.77 13.84
C ARG A 385 22.70 2.16 12.46
N GLU A 386 22.47 0.86 12.30
CA GLU A 386 22.78 0.12 11.07
C GLU A 386 21.81 0.46 9.93
N GLN A 387 20.53 0.73 10.23
CA GLN A 387 19.51 1.12 9.26
C GLN A 387 19.33 2.65 9.14
N SER A 388 20.30 3.43 9.62
CA SER A 388 20.24 4.89 9.63
C SER A 388 19.99 5.48 8.24
N ALA A 389 20.63 4.95 7.19
CA ALA A 389 20.39 5.39 5.81
C ALA A 389 18.93 5.20 5.36
N TYR A 390 18.33 4.06 5.69
CA TYR A 390 16.92 3.80 5.40
C TYR A 390 16.01 4.78 6.14
N ILE A 391 16.22 4.92 7.46
CA ILE A 391 15.42 5.81 8.31
C ILE A 391 15.52 7.27 7.80
N THR A 392 16.73 7.74 7.48
CA THR A 392 16.94 9.08 6.94
C THR A 392 16.24 9.29 5.61
N SER A 393 16.26 8.31 4.71
CA SER A 393 15.53 8.41 3.43
C SER A 393 14.01 8.51 3.60
N ARG A 394 13.45 7.85 4.63
CA ARG A 394 11.99 7.85 4.90
C ARG A 394 11.51 9.05 5.71
N LEU A 395 12.34 9.56 6.63
CA LEU A 395 11.99 10.69 7.49
C LEU A 395 12.51 12.03 6.93
N GLY A 396 13.47 12.01 6.00
CA GLY A 396 14.18 13.18 5.50
C GLY A 396 15.25 13.72 6.46
N ARG A 397 15.43 13.06 7.62
CA ARG A 397 16.34 13.46 8.71
C ARG A 397 16.86 12.23 9.45
N THR A 398 18.06 12.36 10.01
CA THR A 398 18.71 11.33 10.83
C THR A 398 18.21 11.43 12.26
N LEU A 399 17.99 10.30 12.92
CA LEU A 399 17.60 10.27 14.33
C LEU A 399 18.78 10.69 15.23
N ILE A 400 18.48 11.50 16.24
CA ILE A 400 19.45 12.07 17.18
C ILE A 400 19.46 11.21 18.45
N PRO A 401 20.60 10.63 18.86
CA PRO A 401 20.72 10.04 20.18
C PRO A 401 20.36 11.07 21.25
N SER A 402 19.57 10.72 22.25
CA SER A 402 19.14 11.65 23.31
C SER A 402 20.32 12.38 23.98
N ALA A 403 21.50 11.76 24.06
CA ALA A 403 22.73 12.38 24.58
C ALA A 403 23.27 13.55 23.71
N ASP A 404 22.98 13.56 22.41
CA ASP A 404 23.38 14.60 21.45
C ASP A 404 22.26 15.64 21.21
N ARG A 405 21.13 15.54 21.91
CA ARG A 405 20.01 16.48 21.77
C ARG A 405 20.46 17.89 22.18
N PRO A 406 20.16 18.95 21.40
CA PRO A 406 20.45 20.32 21.81
C PRO A 406 19.71 20.67 23.11
N SER A 407 20.42 21.29 24.06
CA SER A 407 19.89 21.57 25.41
C SER A 407 18.65 22.45 25.41
N ARG A 408 18.51 23.37 24.45
CA ARG A 408 17.35 24.25 24.28
C ARG A 408 16.37 23.79 23.19
N ALA A 409 16.48 22.56 22.70
CA ALA A 409 15.54 22.04 21.71
C ALA A 409 14.13 21.91 22.32
N VAL A 410 13.15 22.59 21.72
CA VAL A 410 11.75 22.53 22.12
C VAL A 410 11.17 21.18 21.73
N CYS A 411 10.71 20.41 22.72
CA CYS A 411 10.00 19.15 22.49
C CYS A 411 8.53 19.44 22.16
N LEU A 412 8.11 19.05 20.97
CA LEU A 412 6.73 19.18 20.50
C LEU A 412 5.86 18.03 20.99
N LEU A 413 6.39 16.80 20.93
CA LEU A 413 5.69 15.59 21.36
C LEU A 413 6.71 14.55 21.84
N ARG A 414 6.44 13.94 22.98
CA ARG A 414 7.23 12.83 23.53
C ARG A 414 6.37 11.60 23.66
N THR A 415 6.90 10.46 23.23
CA THR A 415 6.26 9.16 23.42
C THR A 415 7.25 8.18 24.00
N GLU A 416 6.76 7.32 24.89
CA GLU A 416 7.52 6.22 25.49
C GLU A 416 6.68 4.96 25.32
N ALA A 417 7.28 3.94 24.71
CA ALA A 417 6.58 2.70 24.42
C ALA A 417 7.52 1.50 24.46
N ASP A 418 7.00 0.40 24.99
CA ASP A 418 7.63 -0.91 24.84
C ASP A 418 7.53 -1.37 23.39
N THR A 419 8.68 -1.60 22.79
CA THR A 419 8.80 -1.97 21.38
C THR A 419 9.06 -3.45 21.29
N ARG A 420 8.15 -4.17 20.63
CA ARG A 420 8.34 -5.60 20.36
C ARG A 420 9.46 -5.79 19.35
N VAL A 421 10.53 -6.41 19.80
CA VAL A 421 11.70 -6.78 19.00
C VAL A 421 11.65 -8.27 18.71
N VAL A 422 11.87 -8.64 17.46
CA VAL A 422 11.88 -10.04 17.00
C VAL A 422 13.30 -10.36 16.54
N THR A 423 13.86 -11.46 17.04
CA THR A 423 15.22 -11.92 16.69
C THR A 423 15.21 -13.39 16.32
N HIS A 424 16.22 -13.81 15.55
CA HIS A 424 16.52 -15.23 15.39
C HIS A 424 17.43 -15.70 16.52
N GLN A 425 16.96 -16.66 17.30
CA GLN A 425 17.78 -17.38 18.27
C GLN A 425 17.59 -18.89 18.07
N ALA A 426 18.70 -19.61 17.83
CA ALA A 426 18.70 -21.06 17.62
C ALA A 426 17.70 -21.55 16.54
N GLY A 427 17.54 -20.79 15.46
CA GLY A 427 16.63 -21.13 14.35
C GLY A 427 15.15 -20.91 14.64
N LYS A 428 14.80 -20.22 15.74
CA LYS A 428 13.43 -19.81 16.06
C LYS A 428 13.34 -18.30 16.22
N LEU A 429 12.16 -17.77 15.90
CA LEU A 429 11.82 -16.38 16.16
C LEU A 429 11.53 -16.20 17.65
N VAL A 430 12.38 -15.43 18.34
CA VAL A 430 12.21 -15.05 19.75
C VAL A 430 11.77 -13.60 19.81
N GLN A 431 10.79 -13.34 20.69
CA GLN A 431 10.21 -12.03 20.89
C GLN A 431 10.65 -11.47 22.24
N ALA A 432 11.11 -10.24 22.22
CA ALA A 432 11.43 -9.46 23.41
C ALA A 432 10.75 -8.09 23.32
N THR A 433 10.72 -7.36 24.42
CA THR A 433 10.26 -5.97 24.46
C THR A 433 11.38 -5.09 24.98
N GLU A 434 11.68 -4.03 24.24
CA GLU A 434 12.67 -3.03 24.62
C GLU A 434 12.02 -1.64 24.67
N PRO A 435 12.27 -0.84 25.72
CA PRO A 435 11.71 0.50 25.82
C PRO A 435 12.35 1.42 24.78
N LEU A 436 11.51 2.18 24.07
CA LEU A 436 11.92 3.21 23.13
C LEU A 436 11.21 4.52 23.48
N VAL A 437 12.00 5.55 23.76
CA VAL A 437 11.50 6.93 23.84
C VAL A 437 11.80 7.63 22.54
N LEU A 438 10.80 8.28 21.97
CA LEU A 438 10.93 9.16 20.80
C LEU A 438 10.43 10.55 21.15
N GLU A 439 11.18 11.57 20.74
CA GLU A 439 10.79 12.97 20.89
C GLU A 439 10.81 13.67 19.53
N LEU A 440 9.68 14.26 19.15
CA LEU A 440 9.63 15.23 18.07
C LEU A 440 10.10 16.57 18.61
N LEU A 441 11.16 17.10 18.02
CA LEU A 441 11.73 18.39 18.36
C LEU A 441 11.38 19.39 17.25
N ALA A 442 11.09 20.63 17.65
CA ALA A 442 11.08 21.73 16.71
C ALA A 442 12.44 21.79 16.01
N GLY A 443 12.44 22.02 14.69
CA GLY A 443 13.69 22.19 13.95
C GLY A 443 14.53 23.30 14.59
N CYS A 444 15.72 22.96 15.09
CA CYS A 444 16.64 23.88 15.73
C CYS A 444 18.09 23.65 15.26
N PRO A 445 18.92 24.70 15.21
CA PRO A 445 20.32 24.56 14.86
C PRO A 445 21.13 23.86 15.96
N PHE A 446 22.13 23.10 15.54
CA PHE A 446 23.15 22.50 16.38
C PHE A 446 24.35 23.42 16.45
N VAL A 447 24.98 23.51 17.61
CA VAL A 447 26.14 24.37 17.85
C VAL A 447 27.29 23.50 18.31
N ASP A 448 28.46 23.64 17.68
CA ASP A 448 29.68 23.07 18.23
C ASP A 448 30.19 24.01 19.33
N HIS A 449 29.95 23.64 20.57
CA HIS A 449 30.34 24.44 21.73
C HIS A 449 31.84 24.69 21.80
N ALA A 450 32.68 23.76 21.35
CA ALA A 450 34.14 23.91 21.39
C ALA A 450 34.62 24.88 20.31
N ALA A 451 34.08 24.77 19.09
CA ALA A 451 34.37 25.70 18.02
C ALA A 451 33.84 27.11 18.32
N LEU A 452 32.63 27.20 18.87
CA LEU A 452 32.03 28.47 19.28
C LEU A 452 32.81 29.11 20.44
N ALA A 453 33.28 28.35 21.42
CA ALA A 453 34.12 28.86 22.51
C ALA A 453 35.44 29.49 22.01
N LYS A 454 36.00 28.98 20.91
CA LYS A 454 37.19 29.58 20.29
C LYS A 454 36.88 30.88 19.56
N ALA A 455 35.72 30.94 18.89
CA ALA A 455 35.28 32.13 18.16
C ALA A 455 34.75 33.24 19.09
N VAL A 456 34.11 32.85 20.19
CA VAL A 456 33.49 33.73 21.20
C VAL A 456 33.96 33.28 22.59
N PRO A 457 35.09 33.83 23.09
CA PRO A 457 35.63 33.45 24.40
C PRO A 457 34.79 33.92 25.59
N ASP A 458 34.02 34.99 25.41
CA ASP A 458 33.12 35.54 26.42
C ASP A 458 31.90 34.61 26.61
N GLU A 459 31.70 34.16 27.85
CA GLU A 459 30.69 33.16 28.18
C GLU A 459 29.26 33.71 28.08
N ASP A 460 29.02 34.94 28.55
CA ASP A 460 27.70 35.59 28.49
C ASP A 460 27.30 35.88 27.05
N LEU A 461 28.23 36.38 26.24
CA LEU A 461 28.01 36.63 24.82
C LEU A 461 27.73 35.33 24.07
N ARG A 462 28.48 34.26 24.36
CA ARG A 462 28.29 32.93 23.76
C ARG A 462 26.94 32.33 24.11
N ASP A 463 26.50 32.42 25.35
CA ASP A 463 25.17 31.97 25.78
C ASP A 463 24.05 32.80 25.14
N GLY A 464 24.29 34.10 24.96
CA GLY A 464 23.45 35.00 24.17
C GLY A 464 23.33 34.55 22.71
N VAL A 465 24.45 34.21 22.06
CA VAL A 465 24.48 33.71 20.67
C VAL A 465 23.68 32.41 20.54
N ILE A 466 23.88 31.46 21.45
CA ILE A 466 23.13 30.20 21.45
C ILE A 466 21.63 30.47 21.63
N SER A 467 21.26 31.39 22.53
CA SER A 467 19.86 31.77 22.77
C SER A 467 19.24 32.35 21.50
N TYR A 468 19.95 33.28 20.86
CA TYR A 468 19.53 33.92 19.63
C TYR A 468 19.28 32.92 18.51
N LEU A 469 20.23 31.99 18.29
CA LEU A 469 20.11 30.96 17.27
C LEU A 469 18.91 30.03 17.51
N HIS A 470 18.64 29.67 18.76
CA HIS A 470 17.50 28.79 19.11
C HIS A 470 16.14 29.51 19.12
N CYS A 471 16.11 30.84 19.14
CA CYS A 471 14.89 31.63 18.97
C CYS A 471 14.45 31.78 17.50
N LEU A 472 15.32 31.51 16.53
CA LEU A 472 15.01 31.64 15.11
C LEU A 472 14.36 30.35 14.56
N SER A 473 13.39 30.51 13.65
CA SER A 473 12.88 29.37 12.89
C SER A 473 13.93 28.85 11.93
N LEU A 474 13.91 27.54 11.65
CA LEU A 474 14.89 26.91 10.77
C LEU A 474 14.80 27.40 9.32
N ASP A 475 13.61 27.82 8.86
CA ASP A 475 13.42 28.47 7.56
C ASP A 475 14.11 29.83 7.50
N ARG A 476 13.92 30.67 8.53
CA ARG A 476 14.58 31.97 8.62
C ARG A 476 16.10 31.81 8.66
N LEU A 477 16.60 30.87 9.47
CA LEU A 477 18.02 30.53 9.50
C LEU A 477 18.52 30.11 8.12
N ARG A 478 17.78 29.29 7.37
CA ARG A 478 18.17 28.89 6.01
C ARG A 478 18.24 30.08 5.05
N ASP A 479 17.29 30.99 5.13
CA ASP A 479 17.27 32.18 4.28
C ASP A 479 18.43 33.11 4.63
N ASP A 480 18.71 33.31 5.92
CA ASP A 480 19.86 34.09 6.39
C ASP A 480 21.20 33.46 5.93
N VAL A 481 21.32 32.13 6.02
CA VAL A 481 22.50 31.38 5.55
C VAL A 481 22.69 31.49 4.05
N LYS A 482 21.60 31.47 3.27
CA LYS A 482 21.66 31.67 1.81
C LYS A 482 22.08 33.09 1.47
N ALA A 483 21.52 34.09 2.15
CA ALA A 483 21.86 35.49 1.96
C ALA A 483 23.32 35.79 2.35
N GLY A 484 23.82 35.17 3.42
CA GLY A 484 25.18 35.32 3.94
C GLY A 484 26.22 34.37 3.34
N ASN A 485 25.91 33.64 2.27
CA ASN A 485 26.81 32.66 1.64
C ASN A 485 27.51 31.72 2.63
N LYS A 486 26.72 31.02 3.47
CA LYS A 486 27.16 30.14 4.58
C LYS A 486 27.73 30.84 5.82
N THR A 487 27.59 32.15 5.93
CA THR A 487 27.90 32.89 7.16
C THR A 487 26.63 33.47 7.78
N LEU A 488 26.60 33.53 9.11
CA LEU A 488 25.53 34.07 9.93
C LEU A 488 26.12 35.17 10.81
N LYS A 489 25.63 36.39 10.66
CA LYS A 489 26.03 37.53 11.48
C LYS A 489 25.03 37.71 12.62
N VAL A 490 25.49 37.53 13.85
CA VAL A 490 24.69 37.68 15.08
C VAL A 490 25.11 38.97 15.78
N LEU A 491 24.14 39.84 16.06
CA LEU A 491 24.39 41.12 16.73
C LEU A 491 23.71 41.12 18.10
N LEU A 492 24.50 41.17 19.16
CA LEU A 492 24.06 41.10 20.55
C LEU A 492 24.78 42.16 21.37
N ASN A 493 24.03 43.08 22.00
CA ASN A 493 24.57 44.11 22.90
C ASN A 493 25.81 44.84 22.31
N ASP A 494 25.67 45.34 21.08
CA ASP A 494 26.71 46.05 20.30
C ASP A 494 27.94 45.20 19.87
N ALA A 495 27.98 43.91 20.24
CA ALA A 495 28.95 42.96 19.72
C ALA A 495 28.42 42.24 18.47
N SER A 496 29.25 42.18 17.43
CA SER A 496 28.97 41.44 16.20
C SER A 496 29.78 40.15 16.16
N VAL A 497 29.10 39.02 16.03
CA VAL A 497 29.71 37.69 15.94
C VAL A 497 29.40 37.09 14.57
N ASP A 498 30.44 36.76 13.82
CA ASP A 498 30.32 36.08 12.53
C ASP A 498 30.49 34.56 12.71
N LEU A 499 29.46 33.80 12.32
CA LEU A 499 29.40 32.35 12.47
C LEU A 499 29.39 31.67 11.11
N SER A 500 30.27 30.69 10.90
CA SER A 500 30.26 29.88 9.68
C SER A 500 29.42 28.62 9.88
N VAL A 501 28.49 28.38 8.95
CA VAL A 501 27.71 27.13 8.91
C VAL A 501 28.61 25.98 8.45
N GLY A 502 28.59 24.89 9.19
CA GLY A 502 29.48 23.75 8.98
C GLY A 502 30.75 23.79 9.85
N ALA A 503 30.99 24.89 10.57
CA ALA A 503 32.10 25.00 11.52
C ALA A 503 31.61 25.33 12.95
N HIS A 504 30.84 26.41 13.11
CA HIS A 504 30.31 26.82 14.42
C HIS A 504 28.86 26.36 14.62
N VAL A 505 28.05 26.45 13.55
CA VAL A 505 26.61 26.18 13.55
C VAL A 505 26.27 25.17 12.46
N PHE A 506 25.32 24.28 12.74
CA PHE A 506 24.86 23.23 11.85
C PHE A 506 23.33 23.27 11.80
N LEU A 507 22.75 23.20 10.61
CA LEU A 507 21.29 23.33 10.46
C LEU A 507 20.55 22.03 10.81
N THR A 508 21.25 20.90 10.73
CA THR A 508 20.72 19.58 11.08
C THR A 508 21.77 18.78 11.84
N TYR A 509 21.33 17.75 12.55
CA TYR A 509 22.24 16.80 13.20
C TYR A 509 23.13 16.05 12.18
N ALA A 510 22.60 15.80 10.98
CA ALA A 510 23.36 15.16 9.91
C ALA A 510 24.56 16.02 9.47
N ASP A 511 24.40 17.34 9.41
CA ASP A 511 25.49 18.27 9.08
C ASP A 511 26.60 18.24 10.15
N LEU A 512 26.21 18.14 11.43
CA LEU A 512 27.15 17.99 12.56
C LEU A 512 27.91 16.65 12.50
N LEU A 513 27.24 15.55 12.15
CA LEU A 513 27.91 14.26 11.99
C LEU A 513 28.87 14.24 10.80
N ALA A 514 28.53 14.94 9.71
CA ALA A 514 29.39 15.03 8.54
C ALA A 514 30.70 15.78 8.84
N SER A 515 30.65 16.84 9.66
CA SER A 515 31.86 17.58 10.04
C SER A 515 32.77 16.81 11.00
N ARG A 516 32.21 15.95 11.86
CA ARG A 516 33.02 15.08 12.77
C ARG A 516 33.74 13.94 12.05
N LYS A 517 33.35 13.62 10.81
CA LYS A 517 33.95 12.56 9.99
C LYS A 517 35.07 13.06 9.06
N GLN A 518 35.17 14.38 8.87
CA GLN A 518 36.25 15.06 8.16
C GLN A 518 37.37 15.41 9.14
#